data_AF-A0A7S0EUZ9-F1
#
_entry.id   AF-A0A7S0EUZ9-F1
#
_cell.length_a   1.000
_cell.length_b   1.000
_cell.length_c   1.000
_cell.angle_alpha   90.00
_cell.angle_beta   90.00
_cell.angle_gamma   90.00
#
_symmetry.space_group_name_H-M   'P 1'
#
loop_
_entity.id
_entity.type
_entity.pdbx_description
1 polymer ?
#
loop_
_entity_poly.entity_id
_entity_poly.type
_entity_poly.pdbx_seq_one_letter_code
_entity_poly.pdbx_strand_id
1 'polypeptide(L)'
;VLGWNPQMPDLLAQIDEVSPPGSTITILSQPGAAPPANAASALRRCRLEKVEADPTRVEDLRQMHLGKIDSILILQEGGGGEVQDSRSLACILAVQEALRREGIA
;
A
#
# COMPACT_ATOMS: atom_id res chain seq x y z
N VAL A 1 1.58 -0.47 1.53
CA VAL A 1 1.01 -1.23 0.39
C VAL A 1 -0.07 -0.40 -0.25
N LEU A 2 0.01 -0.17 -1.56
CA LEU A 2 -0.90 0.66 -2.34
C LEU A 2 -1.77 -0.24 -3.22
N GLY A 3 -3.07 -0.29 -2.93
CA GLY A 3 -4.05 -1.17 -3.58
C GLY A 3 -4.37 -2.43 -2.78
N TRP A 4 -5.43 -3.13 -3.20
CA TRP A 4 -5.84 -4.44 -2.68
C TRP A 4 -6.18 -5.41 -3.80
N ASN A 5 -5.71 -6.65 -3.70
CA ASN A 5 -6.01 -7.69 -4.69
C ASN A 5 -6.23 -9.07 -4.03
N PRO A 6 -6.71 -10.08 -4.78
CA PRO A 6 -6.98 -11.41 -4.23
C PRO A 6 -5.76 -12.14 -3.65
N GLN A 7 -4.54 -11.77 -4.06
CA GLN A 7 -3.29 -12.36 -3.57
C GLN A 7 -2.81 -11.74 -2.25
N MET A 8 -3.46 -10.65 -1.80
CA MET A 8 -3.03 -9.92 -0.61
C MET A 8 -2.95 -10.79 0.66
N PRO A 9 -3.87 -11.72 0.96
CA PRO A 9 -3.75 -12.54 2.16
C PRO A 9 -2.42 -13.33 2.22
N ASP A 10 -2.02 -13.93 1.10
CA ASP A 10 -0.77 -14.70 1.01
C ASP A 10 0.46 -13.77 1.09
N LEU A 11 0.37 -12.60 0.46
CA LEU A 11 1.43 -11.59 0.51
C LEU A 11 1.61 -11.02 1.93
N LEU A 12 0.52 -10.77 2.65
CA LEU A 12 0.56 -10.33 4.04
C LEU A 12 1.17 -11.39 4.96
N ALA A 13 0.86 -12.68 4.73
CA ALA A 13 1.45 -13.78 5.48
C ALA A 13 2.97 -13.85 5.26
N GLN A 14 3.42 -13.70 4.01
CA GLN A 14 4.86 -13.66 3.69
C GLN A 14 5.57 -12.46 4.32
N ILE A 15 4.95 -11.27 4.28
CA ILE A 15 5.51 -10.07 4.92
C ILE A 15 5.59 -10.28 6.44
N ASP A 16 4.54 -10.81 7.07
CA ASP A 16 4.51 -11.08 8.52
C ASP A 16 5.61 -12.07 8.94
N GLU A 17 5.89 -13.09 8.12
CA GLU A 17 6.91 -14.11 8.40
C GLU A 17 8.33 -13.55 8.38
N VAL A 18 8.61 -12.59 7.51
CA VAL A 18 9.97 -12.03 7.33
C VAL A 18 10.18 -10.71 8.09
N SER A 19 9.11 -10.05 8.53
CA SER A 19 9.21 -8.77 9.23
C SER A 19 9.63 -8.92 10.69
N PRO A 20 10.39 -7.94 11.22
CA PRO A 20 10.63 -7.84 12.65
C PRO A 20 9.31 -7.76 13.45
N PRO A 21 9.23 -8.35 14.66
CA PRO A 21 8.09 -8.16 15.54
C PRO A 21 7.84 -6.68 15.84
N GLY A 22 6.58 -6.24 15.74
CA GLY A 22 6.18 -4.85 15.96
C GLY A 22 6.18 -3.98 14.70
N SER A 23 6.57 -4.52 13.54
CA SER A 23 6.45 -3.82 12.26
C SER A 23 4.99 -3.45 11.94
N THR A 24 4.80 -2.41 11.14
CA THR A 24 3.48 -1.94 10.72
C THR A 24 3.34 -2.09 9.21
N ILE A 25 2.25 -2.70 8.77
CA ILE A 25 1.84 -2.78 7.37
C ILE A 25 0.65 -1.84 7.20
N THR A 26 0.83 -0.78 6.42
CA THR A 26 -0.25 0.14 6.09
C THR A 26 -0.77 -0.17 4.69
N ILE A 27 -2.07 -0.42 4.57
CA ILE A 27 -2.76 -0.64 3.29
C ILE A 27 -3.53 0.62 2.94
N LEU A 28 -3.21 1.19 1.78
CA LEU A 28 -4.01 2.22 1.13
C LEU A 28 -4.94 1.56 0.13
N SER A 29 -6.24 1.77 0.30
CA SER A 29 -7.26 1.30 -0.65
C SER A 29 -8.15 2.46 -1.05
N GLN A 30 -8.65 2.44 -2.28
CA GLN A 30 -9.65 3.44 -2.70
C GLN A 30 -10.89 3.38 -1.79
N PRO A 31 -11.55 4.53 -1.54
CA PRO A 31 -12.82 4.55 -0.83
C PRO A 31 -13.82 3.56 -1.46
N GLY A 32 -14.36 2.64 -0.65
CA GLY A 32 -15.27 1.59 -1.12
C GLY A 32 -14.62 0.28 -1.60
N ALA A 33 -13.29 0.25 -1.79
CA ALA A 33 -12.52 -0.97 -2.06
C ALA A 33 -11.93 -1.54 -0.75
N ALA A 34 -12.75 -1.59 0.30
CA ALA A 34 -12.28 -1.91 1.64
C ALA A 34 -11.82 -3.39 1.72
N PRO A 35 -10.60 -3.64 2.22
CA PRO A 35 -10.12 -4.99 2.41
C PRO A 35 -10.93 -5.73 3.48
N PRO A 36 -11.18 -7.04 3.32
CA PRO A 36 -12.03 -7.80 4.22
C PRO A 36 -11.52 -7.70 5.68
N ALA A 37 -12.47 -7.59 6.61
CA ALA A 37 -12.19 -7.29 8.02
C ALA A 37 -11.27 -8.32 8.71
N ASN A 38 -11.24 -9.55 8.20
CA ASN A 38 -10.47 -10.67 8.72
C ASN A 38 -8.97 -10.67 8.33
N ALA A 39 -8.53 -9.80 7.42
CA ALA A 39 -7.13 -9.77 6.98
C ALA A 39 -6.14 -9.45 8.12
N ALA A 40 -6.57 -8.69 9.13
CA ALA A 40 -5.75 -8.35 10.29
C ALA A 40 -5.60 -9.52 11.28
N SER A 41 -6.56 -10.45 11.30
CA SER A 41 -6.64 -11.52 12.30
C SER A 41 -5.55 -12.59 12.13
N ALA A 42 -4.90 -12.63 10.97
CA ALA A 42 -3.93 -13.65 10.60
C ALA A 42 -2.47 -13.29 10.94
N LEU A 43 -2.17 -12.02 11.24
CA LEU A 43 -0.81 -11.54 11.44
C LEU A 43 -0.36 -11.74 12.87
N ARG A 44 0.87 -12.22 13.06
CA ARG A 44 1.45 -12.53 14.37
C ARG A 44 2.51 -11.52 14.80
N ARG A 45 3.21 -10.92 13.85
CA ARG A 45 4.35 -10.01 14.09
C ARG A 45 4.05 -8.58 13.71
N CYS A 46 3.27 -8.40 12.65
CA CYS A 46 2.92 -7.11 12.09
C CYS A 46 1.57 -6.59 12.60
N ARG A 47 1.47 -5.27 12.77
CA ARG A 47 0.21 -4.57 12.90
C ARG A 47 -0.31 -4.19 11.52
N LEU A 48 -1.59 -4.43 11.25
CA LEU A 48 -2.24 -3.96 10.03
C LEU A 48 -2.96 -2.64 10.27
N GLU A 49 -2.62 -1.62 9.49
CA GLU A 49 -3.34 -0.35 9.42
C GLU A 49 -4.00 -0.20 8.05
N LYS A 50 -5.22 0.34 8.04
CA LYS A 50 -5.99 0.55 6.82
C LYS A 50 -6.27 2.04 6.68
N VAL A 51 -5.97 2.59 5.52
CA VAL A 51 -6.22 3.99 5.20
C VAL A 51 -6.99 4.05 3.88
N GLU A 52 -8.12 4.74 3.88
CA GLU A 52 -8.86 5.04 2.66
C GLU A 52 -8.24 6.27 1.99
N ALA A 53 -7.60 6.05 0.84
CA ALA A 53 -6.89 7.07 0.08
C ALA A 53 -6.72 6.61 -1.36
N ASP A 54 -6.68 7.55 -2.32
CA ASP A 54 -6.33 7.21 -3.70
C ASP A 54 -4.81 7.31 -3.90
N PRO A 55 -4.11 6.18 -4.14
CA PRO A 55 -2.67 6.19 -4.28
C PRO A 55 -2.17 6.84 -5.58
N THR A 56 -3.07 7.30 -6.46
CA THR A 56 -2.74 8.12 -7.64
C THR A 56 -2.76 9.62 -7.35
N ARG A 57 -3.25 10.03 -6.17
CA ARG A 57 -3.35 11.44 -5.76
C ARG A 57 -2.20 11.79 -4.81
N VAL A 58 -1.34 12.70 -5.24
CA VAL A 58 -0.20 13.18 -4.43
C VAL A 58 -0.64 13.74 -3.07
N GLU A 59 -1.75 14.49 -3.02
CA GLU A 59 -2.21 15.11 -1.76
C GLU A 59 -2.69 14.09 -0.72
N ASP A 60 -3.19 12.93 -1.15
CA ASP A 60 -3.58 11.84 -0.25
C ASP A 60 -2.33 11.13 0.29
N LEU A 61 -1.35 10.90 -0.58
CA LEU A 61 -0.06 10.29 -0.20
C LEU A 61 0.74 11.14 0.78
N ARG A 62 0.65 12.47 0.71
CA ARG A 62 1.35 13.38 1.64
C ARG A 62 0.89 13.25 3.09
N GLN A 63 -0.32 12.77 3.33
CA GLN A 63 -0.83 12.54 4.68
C GLN A 63 -0.20 11.30 5.33
N MET A 64 0.47 10.46 4.53
CA MET A 64 1.05 9.19 4.98
C MET A 64 2.49 9.31 5.48
N HIS A 65 3.13 10.48 5.35
CA HIS A 65 4.54 10.69 5.68
C HIS A 65 5.44 9.61 5.06
N LEU A 66 5.41 9.49 3.73
CA LEU A 66 6.06 8.41 2.99
C LEU A 66 7.56 8.29 3.30
N GLY A 67 8.21 9.39 3.71
CA GLY A 67 9.57 9.41 4.19
C GLY A 67 9.91 8.52 5.38
N LYS A 68 8.90 8.08 6.14
CA LYS A 68 9.08 7.18 7.29
C LYS A 68 8.83 5.71 6.94
N ILE A 69 8.49 5.42 5.69
CA ILE A 69 8.13 4.07 5.24
C ILE A 69 9.37 3.39 4.65
N ASP A 70 9.71 2.22 5.16
CA ASP A 70 10.87 1.44 4.69
C ASP A 70 10.70 0.89 3.27
N SER A 71 9.46 0.57 2.88
CA SER A 71 9.15 -0.04 1.58
C SER A 71 7.72 0.24 1.13
N ILE A 72 7.56 0.56 -0.15
CA ILE A 72 6.27 0.80 -0.79
C ILE A 72 6.04 -0.29 -1.84
N LEU A 73 5.00 -1.10 -1.63
CA LEU A 73 4.52 -2.06 -2.62
C LEU A 73 3.32 -1.47 -3.35
N ILE A 74 3.37 -1.45 -4.68
CA ILE A 74 2.27 -1.03 -5.57
C ILE A 74 1.68 -2.29 -6.19
N LEU A 75 0.40 -2.52 -5.95
CA LEU A 75 -0.28 -3.73 -6.41
C LEU A 75 -1.33 -3.40 -7.47
N GLN A 76 -1.45 -4.30 -8.43
CA GLN A 76 -2.56 -4.29 -9.37
C GLN A 76 -3.80 -4.89 -8.69
N GLU A 77 -4.92 -4.17 -8.76
CA GLU A 77 -6.17 -4.57 -8.10
C GLU A 77 -6.95 -5.65 -8.88
N GLY A 78 -6.54 -5.99 -10.11
CA GLY A 78 -7.22 -6.98 -10.95
C GLY A 78 -6.27 -7.88 -11.75
N GLY A 79 -6.80 -8.50 -12.80
CA GLY A 79 -6.09 -9.51 -13.61
C GLY A 79 -5.07 -9.00 -14.63
N GLY A 80 -4.58 -7.76 -14.47
CA GLY A 80 -3.66 -7.12 -15.41
C GLY A 80 -4.33 -6.38 -16.57
N GLY A 81 -3.49 -5.87 -17.49
CA GLY A 81 -3.89 -5.13 -18.68
C GLY A 81 -3.49 -3.65 -18.65
N GLU A 82 -3.58 -3.00 -19.82
CA GLU A 82 -3.05 -1.65 -20.07
C GLU A 82 -3.57 -0.59 -19.08
N VAL A 83 -4.84 -0.69 -18.68
CA VAL A 83 -5.45 0.24 -17.71
C VAL A 83 -4.80 0.09 -16.33
N GLN A 84 -4.49 -1.14 -15.91
CA GLN A 84 -3.87 -1.40 -14.61
C GLN A 84 -2.39 -1.04 -14.62
N ASP A 85 -1.68 -1.29 -15.72
CA ASP A 85 -0.29 -0.85 -15.90
C ASP A 85 -0.19 0.68 -15.87
N SER A 86 -1.09 1.36 -16.58
CA SER A 86 -1.19 2.83 -16.57
C SER A 86 -1.46 3.36 -15.16
N ARG A 87 -2.33 2.71 -14.39
CA ARG A 87 -2.61 3.07 -13.00
C ARG A 87 -1.39 2.84 -12.09
N SER A 88 -0.67 1.74 -12.26
CA SER A 88 0.58 1.47 -11.54
C SER A 88 1.63 2.55 -11.83
N LEU A 89 1.81 2.94 -13.09
CA LEU A 89 2.72 4.01 -13.48
C LEU A 89 2.32 5.36 -12.87
N ALA A 90 1.03 5.71 -12.91
CA ALA A 90 0.52 6.92 -12.27
C ALA A 90 0.79 6.92 -10.76
N CYS A 91 0.63 5.77 -10.10
CA CYS A 91 0.92 5.60 -8.68
C CYS A 91 2.42 5.78 -8.36
N ILE A 92 3.31 5.20 -9.18
CA ILE A 92 4.77 5.38 -9.06
C ILE A 92 5.13 6.87 -9.14
N LEU A 93 4.61 7.58 -10.15
CA LEU A 93 4.88 9.00 -10.33
C LEU A 93 4.34 9.85 -9.17
N ALA A 94 3.16 9.52 -8.64
CA ALA A 94 2.58 10.20 -7.49
C ALA A 94 3.43 10.00 -6.22
N VAL A 95 3.93 8.78 -5.98
CA VAL A 95 4.83 8.47 -4.86
C VAL A 95 6.14 9.24 -4.98
N GLN A 96 6.75 9.25 -6.17
CA GLN A 96 7.99 9.99 -6.41
C GLN A 96 7.81 11.49 -6.17
N GLU A 97 6.73 12.09 -6.66
CA GLU A 97 6.43 13.49 -6.43
C GLU A 97 6.17 13.80 -4.94
N ALA A 98 5.47 12.91 -4.23
CA ALA A 98 5.25 13.05 -2.80
C ALA A 98 6.57 13.02 -2.00
N LEU A 99 7.46 12.07 -2.30
CA LEU A 99 8.78 11.96 -1.67
C LEU A 99 9.68 13.16 -1.99
N ARG A 100 9.65 13.64 -3.24
CA ARG A 100 10.39 14.85 -3.67
C ARG A 100 9.95 16.09 -2.89
N ARG A 101 8.63 16.24 -2.65
CA ARG A 101 8.08 17.35 -1.86
C ARG A 101 8.40 17.25 -0.37
N GLU A 102 8.65 16.06 0.15
CA GLU A 102 9.16 15.85 1.52
C GLU A 102 10.68 16.08 1.62
N GLY A 103 11.39 16.29 0.51
CA GLY A 103 12.83 16.53 0.47
C GLY A 103 13.67 15.24 0.59
N ILE A 104 13.10 14.11 0.21
CA ILE A 104 13.66 12.76 0.43
C ILE A 104 14.18 12.14 -0.87
N ALA A 105 13.72 12.64 -2.02
CA ALA A 105 14.08 12.19 -3.37
C ALA A 105 14.53 13.36 -4.26
#